data_AF-A0A9D8BT76-F1
#
_entry.id   AF-A0A9D8BT76-F1
#
_cell.length_a   1.000
_cell.length_b   1.000
_cell.length_c   1.000
_cell.angle_alpha   90.00
_cell.angle_beta   90.00
_cell.angle_gamma   90.00
#
_symmetry.space_group_name_H-M   'P 1'
#
loop_
_entity.id
_entity.type
_entity.pdbx_description
1 polymer ?
#
loop_
_entity_poly.entity_id
_entity_poly.type
_entity_poly.pdbx_seq_one_letter_code
_entity_poly.pdbx_strand_id
1 'polypeptide(L)'
;MEIDRIVTAQANDDSPWEKPVRVRRRQRASLSLPDDLAARASFLARLHRKARVEQWLTHIIQERIELEEAAFAGAKHDLATAPE
;
A
#
# COMPACT_ATOMS: atom_id res chain seq x y z
N MET A 1 -8.09 26.16 14.91
CA MET A 1 -9.43 26.62 14.47
C MET A 1 -10.46 26.34 15.56
N GLU A 2 -11.71 26.77 15.44
CA GLU A 2 -12.77 26.52 16.43
C GLU A 2 -12.92 25.02 16.78
N ILE A 3 -12.82 24.16 15.76
CA ILE A 3 -12.85 22.69 15.88
C ILE A 3 -11.74 22.17 16.80
N ASP A 4 -10.49 22.64 16.66
CA ASP A 4 -9.37 22.17 17.49
C ASP A 4 -9.58 22.45 18.98
N ARG A 5 -10.22 23.59 19.30
CA ARG A 5 -10.52 23.95 20.70
C ARG A 5 -11.57 23.02 21.29
N ILE A 6 -12.60 22.69 20.50
CA ILE A 6 -13.68 21.77 20.91
C ILE A 6 -13.11 20.37 21.13
N VAL A 7 -12.33 19.86 20.19
CA VAL A 7 -11.69 18.53 20.27
C VAL A 7 -10.77 18.42 21.49
N THR A 8 -9.97 19.45 21.77
CA THR A 8 -9.05 19.46 22.92
C THR A 8 -9.80 19.51 24.25
N ALA A 9 -10.87 20.31 24.33
CA ALA A 9 -11.67 20.44 25.55
C ALA A 9 -12.42 19.16 25.92
N GLN A 10 -12.79 18.35 24.92
CA GLN A 10 -13.56 17.11 25.08
C GLN A 10 -12.70 15.84 25.07
N ALA A 11 -11.36 15.97 25.04
CA ALA A 11 -10.46 14.83 24.91
C ALA A 11 -10.54 13.81 26.07
N ASN A 12 -10.99 14.24 27.25
CA ASN A 12 -11.15 13.40 28.45
C ASN A 12 -12.62 13.07 28.76
N ASP A 13 -13.56 13.51 27.93
CA ASP A 13 -14.98 13.19 28.07
C ASP A 13 -15.39 12.29 26.91
N ASP A 14 -15.76 11.04 27.21
CA ASP A 14 -16.20 10.05 26.23
C ASP A 14 -17.68 10.26 25.80
N SER A 15 -18.46 11.07 26.54
CA SER A 15 -19.89 11.31 26.31
C SER A 15 -20.23 11.99 24.96
N PRO A 16 -19.46 12.97 24.44
CA PRO A 16 -19.71 13.59 23.15
C PRO A 16 -19.29 12.74 21.95
N TRP A 17 -18.55 11.64 22.16
CA TRP A 17 -18.03 10.80 21.08
C TRP A 17 -18.96 9.62 20.78
N GLU A 18 -19.08 9.30 19.50
CA GLU A 18 -19.76 8.07 19.09
C GLU A 18 -18.96 6.83 19.53
N LYS A 19 -19.64 5.67 19.56
CA LYS A 19 -19.00 4.40 19.91
C LYS A 19 -17.74 4.18 19.05
N PRO A 20 -16.60 3.81 19.65
CA PRO A 20 -15.38 3.58 18.90
C PRO A 20 -15.58 2.59 17.75
N VAL A 21 -15.29 3.03 16.53
CA VAL A 21 -15.32 2.17 15.36
C VAL A 21 -14.11 1.26 15.39
N ARG A 22 -14.33 -0.02 15.74
CA ARG A 22 -13.28 -1.04 15.70
C ARG A 22 -13.00 -1.44 14.26
N VAL A 23 -11.96 -0.86 13.68
CA VAL A 23 -11.47 -1.29 12.36
C VAL A 23 -10.74 -2.61 12.51
N ARG A 24 -11.40 -3.72 12.15
CA ARG A 24 -10.67 -4.97 11.89
C ARG A 24 -9.85 -4.76 10.63
N ARG A 25 -8.52 -4.96 10.71
CA ARG A 25 -7.69 -5.08 9.50
C ARG A 25 -8.38 -6.09 8.59
N ARG A 26 -8.77 -5.64 7.38
CA ARG A 26 -9.33 -6.53 6.34
C ARG A 26 -8.40 -7.75 6.21
N GLN A 27 -9.02 -8.91 6.01
CA GLN A 27 -8.34 -10.20 5.81
C GLN A 27 -7.08 -9.99 4.95
N ARG A 28 -5.93 -10.53 5.40
CA ARG A 28 -4.69 -10.44 4.63
C ARG A 28 -4.97 -10.96 3.22
N ALA A 29 -4.68 -10.15 2.21
CA ALA A 29 -4.78 -10.58 0.83
C ALA A 29 -3.85 -11.78 0.63
N SER A 30 -4.39 -12.87 0.09
CA SER A 30 -3.64 -14.06 -0.28
C SER A 30 -3.61 -14.16 -1.80
N LEU A 31 -2.44 -14.38 -2.36
CA LEU A 31 -2.26 -14.69 -3.78
C LEU A 31 -1.73 -16.11 -3.90
N SER A 32 -2.35 -16.91 -4.76
CA SER A 32 -1.83 -18.24 -5.11
C SER A 32 -0.76 -18.09 -6.18
N LEU A 33 0.39 -18.71 -5.98
CA LEU A 33 1.48 -18.77 -6.94
C LEU A 33 1.68 -20.23 -7.38
N PRO A 34 1.99 -20.49 -8.66
CA PRO A 34 2.48 -21.79 -9.08
C PRO A 34 3.74 -22.18 -8.31
N ASP A 35 3.91 -23.48 -8.03
CA ASP A 35 4.99 -24.00 -7.18
C ASP A 35 6.38 -23.56 -7.66
N ASP A 36 6.63 -23.63 -8.97
CA ASP A 36 7.90 -23.22 -9.57
C ASP A 36 8.17 -21.72 -9.38
N LEU A 37 7.15 -20.88 -9.46
CA LEU A 37 7.28 -19.44 -9.22
C LEU A 37 7.53 -19.15 -7.73
N ALA A 38 6.85 -19.86 -6.84
CA ALA A 38 7.06 -19.75 -5.40
C ALA A 38 8.49 -20.18 -5.00
N ALA A 39 9.04 -21.23 -5.62
CA ALA A 39 10.41 -21.67 -5.41
C ALA A 39 11.43 -20.60 -5.84
N ARG A 40 11.25 -20.02 -7.02
CA ARG A 40 12.10 -18.92 -7.52
C ARG A 40 11.99 -17.68 -6.63
N ALA A 41 10.80 -17.29 -6.21
CA ALA A 41 10.60 -16.18 -5.28
C ALA A 41 11.28 -16.42 -3.92
N SER A 42 11.23 -17.65 -3.42
CA SER A 42 11.90 -18.04 -2.16
C SER A 42 13.42 -17.99 -2.26
N PHE A 43 13.98 -18.37 -3.42
CA PHE A 43 15.40 -18.22 -3.69
C PHE A 43 15.81 -16.75 -3.70
N LEU A 44 15.09 -15.91 -4.44
CA LEU A 44 15.41 -14.48 -4.56
C LEU A 44 15.23 -13.74 -3.22
N ALA A 45 14.20 -14.06 -2.44
CA ALA A 45 14.03 -13.48 -1.11
C ALA A 45 15.27 -13.72 -0.21
N ARG A 46 15.84 -14.93 -0.25
CA ARG A 46 17.09 -15.26 0.45
C ARG A 46 18.29 -14.49 -0.11
N LEU A 47 18.43 -14.44 -1.44
CA LEU A 47 19.49 -13.70 -2.12
C LEU A 47 19.50 -12.22 -1.71
N HIS A 48 18.32 -11.61 -1.59
CA HIS A 48 18.14 -10.22 -1.16
C HIS A 48 18.06 -10.02 0.36
N ARG A 49 18.38 -11.05 1.16
CA ARG A 49 18.39 -11.01 2.64
C ARG A 49 17.07 -10.52 3.25
N LYS A 50 15.94 -10.86 2.64
CA LYS A 50 14.61 -10.59 3.20
C LYS A 50 14.22 -11.70 4.17
N ALA A 51 13.60 -11.35 5.29
CA ALA A 51 13.24 -12.31 6.33
C ALA A 51 12.11 -13.26 5.91
N ARG A 52 11.27 -12.82 4.96
CA ARG A 52 10.13 -13.58 4.43
C ARG A 52 9.95 -13.35 2.94
N VAL A 53 9.42 -14.36 2.25
CA VAL A 53 9.17 -14.30 0.79
C VAL A 53 8.14 -13.20 0.47
N GLU A 54 7.14 -13.03 1.32
CA GLU A 54 6.10 -12.01 1.17
C GLU A 54 6.67 -10.59 1.26
N GLN A 55 7.71 -10.36 2.06
CA GLN A 55 8.38 -9.06 2.13
C GLN A 55 9.13 -8.75 0.84
N TRP A 56 9.79 -9.75 0.28
CA TRP A 56 10.47 -9.61 -1.01
C TRP A 56 9.45 -9.37 -2.12
N LEU A 57 8.39 -10.17 -2.20
CA LEU A 57 7.32 -10.02 -3.20
C LEU A 57 6.60 -8.68 -3.10
N THR A 58 6.30 -8.21 -1.89
CA THR A 58 5.66 -6.89 -1.69
C THR A 58 6.52 -5.77 -2.28
N HIS A 59 7.83 -5.82 -2.03
CA HIS A 59 8.77 -4.83 -2.55
C HIS A 59 8.83 -4.84 -4.08
N ILE A 60 8.93 -6.02 -4.70
CA ILE A 60 8.93 -6.15 -6.16
C ILE A 60 7.61 -5.65 -6.78
N ILE A 61 6.47 -5.95 -6.14
CA ILE A 61 5.16 -5.45 -6.59
C ILE A 61 5.10 -3.92 -6.52
N GLN A 62 5.60 -3.32 -5.43
CA GLN A 62 5.65 -1.86 -5.27
C GLN A 62 6.53 -1.22 -6.34
N GLU A 63 7.76 -1.70 -6.53
CA GLU A 63 8.67 -1.20 -7.55
C GLU A 63 8.05 -1.29 -8.95
N ARG A 64 7.38 -2.41 -9.26
CA ARG A 64 6.73 -2.57 -10.55
C ARG A 64 5.56 -1.60 -10.73
N ILE A 65 4.75 -1.38 -9.70
CA ILE A 65 3.65 -0.40 -9.74
C ILE A 65 4.20 1.00 -10.01
N GLU A 66 5.24 1.42 -9.28
CA GLU A 66 5.85 2.75 -9.43
C GLU A 66 6.39 2.96 -10.86
N LEU A 67 7.01 1.94 -11.46
CA LEU A 67 7.48 1.99 -12.85
C LEU A 67 6.34 2.13 -13.85
N GLU A 68 5.26 1.37 -13.68
CA GLU A 68 4.09 1.44 -14.56
C GLU A 68 3.36 2.79 -14.43
N GLU A 69 3.25 3.32 -13.21
CA GLU A 69 2.66 4.64 -12.95
C GLU A 69 3.49 5.76 -13.61
N ALA A 70 4.82 5.69 -13.51
CA ALA A 70 5.71 6.64 -14.17
C ALA A 70 5.62 6.55 -15.70
N ALA A 71 5.59 5.34 -16.26
CA ALA A 71 5.44 5.13 -17.70
C ALA A 71 4.09 5.66 -18.20
N PHE A 72 3.00 5.42 -17.45
CA PHE A 72 1.68 5.92 -17.78
C PHE A 72 1.60 7.45 -17.71
N ALA A 73 2.19 8.07 -16.70
CA ALA A 73 2.23 9.53 -16.57
C ALA A 73 3.00 10.18 -17.74
N GLY A 74 4.13 9.59 -18.15
CA GLY A 74 4.88 10.01 -19.34
C GLY A 74 4.04 9.92 -20.61
N ALA A 75 3.42 8.76 -20.87
CA ALA A 75 2.56 8.58 -22.04
C ALA A 75 1.38 9.56 -22.08
N LYS A 76 0.77 9.87 -20.91
CA LYS A 76 -0.30 10.86 -20.81
C LYS A 76 0.19 12.27 -21.13
N HIS A 77 1.39 12.64 -20.68
CA HIS A 77 2.00 13.93 -21.00
C HIS A 77 2.28 14.05 -22.51
N ASP A 78 2.83 12.99 -23.12
CA ASP A 78 3.13 12.98 -24.56
C ASP A 78 1.85 13.07 -25.39
N LEU A 79 0.78 12.35 -25.01
CA LEU A 79 -0.54 12.48 -25.62
C LEU A 79 -1.13 13.88 -25.49
N ALA A 80 -0.91 14.57 -24.38
CA ALA A 80 -1.41 15.93 -24.16
C ALA A 80 -0.62 17.00 -24.92
N THR A 81 0.63 16.70 -25.31
CA THR A 81 1.54 17.65 -25.98
C THR A 81 1.78 17.32 -27.46
N ALA A 82 1.28 16.18 -27.95
CA ALA A 82 1.31 15.82 -29.36
C ALA A 82 0.44 16.78 -30.20
N PRO A 83 0.99 17.40 -31.26
CA PRO A 83 0.19 18.17 -32.21
C PRO A 83 -0.67 17.23 -33.08
N GLU A 84 -1.88 17.68 -33.43
CA GLU A 84 -2.83 16.99 -34.34
C GLU A 84 -2.22 16.68 -35.73
#